data_AF-A0A953LLR5-F1
#
_entry.id   AF-A0A953LLR5-F1
#
_cell.length_a   1.000
_cell.length_b   1.000
_cell.length_c   1.000
_cell.angle_alpha   90.00
_cell.angle_beta   90.00
_cell.angle_gamma   90.00
#
_symmetry.space_group_name_H-M   'P 1'
#
loop_
_entity.id
_entity.type
_entity.pdbx_description
1 polymer ?
#
loop_
_entity_poly.entity_id
_entity_poly.type
_entity_poly.pdbx_seq_one_letter_code
_entity_poly.pdbx_strand_id
1 'polypeptide(L)'
;NPAENHPISMRWIDRARETRGAKLIVVDPKFNRTAAKADLYVPIRPGTDIAFLGGLMNYAMTHGRYFHEYVVKYTNASFLIHPDFTFEEGLFSGAQVGEDGQVKYDTATWQYQVDEDGNIKKDPTLQHPQCVFQLMKKHYARYTPEMVAETCGMSVEEFLEVAELFTSTGRPDKAGNIMYAMGITQSSHGSQNVRAVAMLQLLLGNIGIPGGGVNAHRGESNVQGSTDMAMLWNNLPGYMPMPTAAQHPTLAAYQASTPKSGYWTNRPKFMVSLLKAWWGDHATAENDFAYDYLPKLDSRDHSHMSIFEAMGRGELKGLFAWGQNFAVGGPNVTKERSALANLDWLVVVDLFETETAAFWKGPGMNPADIRTEVFLLPAAASYEKCGTVTNSGRWIQWRDKAVEPMGDSRDDLWIADRLYKKLRELYATEGGVFPDPIL
;
A
#
# COMPACT_ATOMS: atom_id res chain seq x y z
N ASN A 1 -2.26 15.89 7.07
CA ASN A 1 -3.26 16.96 6.89
C ASN A 1 -4.71 16.44 6.81
N PRO A 2 -5.27 15.82 7.88
CA PRO A 2 -6.66 15.35 7.91
C PRO A 2 -7.71 16.46 7.82
N ALA A 3 -7.44 17.68 8.28
CA ALA A 3 -8.41 18.78 8.24
C ALA A 3 -8.82 19.19 6.81
N GLU A 4 -7.99 18.89 5.81
CA GLU A 4 -8.27 19.20 4.40
C GLU A 4 -8.65 17.94 3.62
N ASN A 5 -7.95 16.83 3.85
CA ASN A 5 -8.08 15.64 3.02
C ASN A 5 -9.07 14.60 3.58
N HIS A 6 -9.40 14.69 4.87
CA HIS A 6 -10.35 13.83 5.58
C HIS A 6 -11.17 14.65 6.58
N PRO A 7 -11.79 15.78 6.20
CA PRO A 7 -12.26 16.80 7.15
C PRO A 7 -13.22 16.28 8.21
N ILE A 8 -14.05 15.28 7.89
CA ILE A 8 -14.98 14.67 8.85
C ILE A 8 -14.25 13.85 9.93
N SER A 9 -13.01 13.41 9.71
CA SER A 9 -12.20 12.78 10.76
C SER A 9 -11.83 13.76 11.87
N MET A 10 -11.71 15.07 11.57
CA MET A 10 -11.47 16.11 12.59
C MET A 10 -12.59 16.16 13.62
N ARG A 11 -13.83 15.80 13.28
CA ARG A 11 -14.92 15.69 14.27
C ARG A 11 -14.56 14.73 15.41
N TRP A 12 -13.92 13.61 15.09
CA TRP A 12 -13.54 12.59 16.08
C TRP A 12 -12.27 12.97 16.83
N ILE A 13 -11.32 13.62 16.15
CA ILE A 13 -10.13 14.19 16.78
C ILE A 13 -10.54 15.26 17.80
N ASP A 14 -11.34 16.25 17.37
CA ASP A 14 -11.79 17.37 18.21
C ASP A 14 -12.63 16.84 19.39
N ARG A 15 -13.50 15.84 19.18
CA ARG A 15 -14.21 15.18 20.29
C ARG A 15 -13.27 14.52 21.29
N ALA A 16 -12.19 13.87 20.85
CA ALA A 16 -11.21 13.27 21.77
C ALA A 16 -10.48 14.35 22.59
N ARG A 17 -10.17 15.49 21.96
CA ARG A 17 -9.54 16.64 22.63
C ARG A 17 -10.48 17.25 23.68
N GLU A 18 -11.70 17.57 23.29
CA GLU A 18 -12.70 18.22 24.13
C GLU A 18 -13.17 17.36 25.30
N THR A 19 -13.42 16.07 25.06
CA THR A 19 -14.07 15.20 26.05
C THR A 19 -13.11 14.31 26.84
N ARG A 20 -11.88 14.13 26.35
CA ARG A 20 -10.86 13.25 26.97
C ARG A 20 -9.52 13.95 27.20
N GLY A 21 -9.38 15.21 26.83
CA GLY A 21 -8.12 15.96 26.99
C GLY A 21 -6.99 15.43 26.09
N ALA A 22 -7.31 14.76 24.98
CA ALA A 22 -6.31 14.32 24.02
C ALA A 22 -5.51 15.51 23.46
N LYS A 23 -4.26 15.27 23.09
CA LYS A 23 -3.39 16.28 22.45
C LYS A 23 -3.22 15.97 20.98
N LEU A 24 -3.31 16.99 20.14
CA LEU A 24 -3.06 16.89 18.69
C LEU A 24 -1.65 17.39 18.38
N ILE A 25 -0.80 16.49 17.91
CA ILE A 25 0.54 16.79 17.38
C ILE A 25 0.48 16.80 15.86
N VAL A 26 1.02 17.83 15.22
CA VAL A 26 1.18 17.89 13.76
C VAL A 26 2.65 18.04 13.42
N VAL A 27 3.19 17.03 12.75
CA VAL A 27 4.54 17.02 12.18
C VAL A 27 4.40 17.08 10.68
N ASP A 28 4.71 18.24 10.08
CA ASP A 28 4.48 18.48 8.65
C ASP A 28 5.46 19.56 8.15
N PRO A 29 5.99 19.48 6.92
CA PRO A 29 6.81 20.55 6.34
C PRO A 29 6.06 21.90 6.23
N LYS A 30 4.73 21.89 6.29
CA LYS A 30 3.89 23.08 6.12
C LYS A 30 2.98 23.28 7.32
N PHE A 31 2.86 24.53 7.75
CA PHE A 31 1.79 24.95 8.65
C PHE A 31 0.46 24.97 7.90
N ASN A 32 -0.27 23.84 7.93
CA ASN A 32 -1.53 23.63 7.23
C ASN A 32 -2.76 23.82 8.14
N ARG A 33 -3.99 23.60 7.61
CA ARG A 33 -5.22 23.79 8.41
C ARG A 33 -5.35 22.80 9.58
N THR A 34 -4.66 21.66 9.53
CA THR A 34 -4.57 20.76 10.69
C THR A 34 -3.64 21.35 11.75
N ALA A 35 -2.47 21.87 11.33
CA ALA A 35 -1.51 22.52 12.23
C ALA A 35 -2.13 23.72 12.97
N ALA A 36 -2.98 24.50 12.29
CA ALA A 36 -3.70 25.63 12.89
C ALA A 36 -4.62 25.23 14.08
N LYS A 37 -4.98 23.95 14.19
CA LYS A 37 -5.76 23.41 15.30
C LYS A 37 -4.92 22.63 16.31
N ALA A 38 -3.65 22.36 16.03
CA ALA A 38 -2.82 21.46 16.83
C ALA A 38 -2.49 22.06 18.20
N ASP A 39 -2.31 21.19 19.19
CA ASP A 39 -1.72 21.56 20.48
C ASP A 39 -0.20 21.76 20.34
N LEU A 40 0.43 21.00 19.45
CA LEU A 40 1.86 21.07 19.14
C LEU A 40 2.06 20.91 17.63
N TYR A 41 2.76 21.85 17.01
CA TYR A 41 3.21 21.77 15.63
C TYR A 41 4.74 21.78 15.60
N VAL A 42 5.32 20.86 14.84
CA VAL A 42 6.77 20.83 14.59
C VAL A 42 7.03 20.69 13.10
N PRO A 43 7.87 21.56 12.49
CA PRO A 43 8.24 21.42 11.09
C PRO A 43 9.11 20.17 10.88
N ILE A 44 9.01 19.55 9.70
CA ILE A 44 9.93 18.46 9.31
C ILE A 44 10.37 18.62 7.86
N ARG A 45 11.65 18.38 7.59
CA ARG A 45 12.21 18.34 6.24
C ARG A 45 11.62 17.13 5.49
N PRO A 46 11.04 17.31 4.28
CA PRO A 46 10.50 16.19 3.51
C PRO A 46 11.50 15.05 3.31
N GLY A 47 11.05 13.81 3.51
CA GLY A 47 11.87 12.60 3.34
C GLY A 47 12.70 12.20 4.57
N THR A 48 12.56 12.89 5.70
CA THR A 48 13.38 12.64 6.91
C THR A 48 12.62 11.94 8.04
N ASP A 49 11.41 11.43 7.75
CA ASP A 49 10.50 10.80 8.70
C ASP A 49 11.13 9.62 9.46
N ILE A 50 12.01 8.84 8.82
CA ILE A 50 12.73 7.73 9.49
C ILE A 50 13.62 8.24 10.61
N ALA A 51 14.30 9.38 10.42
CA ALA A 51 15.15 9.97 11.45
C ALA A 51 14.29 10.37 12.65
N PHE A 52 13.19 11.08 12.40
CA PHE A 52 12.25 11.49 13.42
C PHE A 52 11.68 10.29 14.22
N LEU A 53 11.11 9.30 13.52
CA LEU A 53 10.51 8.11 14.14
C LEU A 53 11.56 7.23 14.84
N GLY A 54 12.77 7.12 14.27
CA GLY A 54 13.91 6.45 14.87
C GLY A 54 14.32 7.10 16.19
N GLY A 55 14.33 8.44 16.22
CA GLY A 55 14.52 9.23 17.43
C GLY A 55 13.48 8.93 18.49
N LEU A 56 12.19 8.90 18.14
CA LEU A 56 11.11 8.58 19.07
C LEU A 56 11.27 7.17 19.67
N MET A 57 11.66 6.19 18.86
CA MET A 57 11.92 4.83 19.34
C MET A 57 13.14 4.77 20.27
N ASN A 58 14.22 5.47 19.91
CA ASN A 58 15.40 5.59 20.77
C ASN A 58 15.03 6.23 22.12
N TYR A 59 14.30 7.34 22.09
CA TYR A 59 13.82 8.04 23.29
C TYR A 59 12.94 7.14 24.17
N ALA A 60 11.96 6.44 23.57
CA ALA A 60 11.10 5.50 24.29
C ALA A 60 11.90 4.39 25.00
N MET A 61 12.85 3.75 24.31
CA MET A 61 13.65 2.66 24.88
C MET A 61 14.63 3.13 25.95
N THR A 62 15.26 4.29 25.77
CA THR A 62 16.29 4.82 26.68
C THR A 62 15.72 5.44 27.94
N HIS A 63 14.49 5.95 27.90
CA HIS A 63 13.81 6.58 29.04
C HIS A 63 12.79 5.66 29.71
N GLY A 64 12.74 4.38 29.32
CA GLY A 64 11.76 3.42 29.86
C GLY A 64 10.30 3.77 29.55
N ARG A 65 10.06 4.54 28.47
CA ARG A 65 8.73 4.99 28.02
C ARG A 65 8.15 4.04 26.95
N TYR A 66 8.26 2.74 27.19
CA TYR A 66 7.66 1.70 26.36
C TYR A 66 6.91 0.70 27.24
N PHE A 67 5.87 0.05 26.70
CA PHE A 67 5.06 -0.87 27.48
C PHE A 67 5.71 -2.25 27.51
N HIS A 68 6.61 -2.47 28.48
CA HIS A 68 7.41 -3.69 28.61
C HIS A 68 6.60 -5.00 28.50
N GLU A 69 5.51 -5.14 29.26
CA GLU A 69 4.71 -6.37 29.24
C GLU A 69 4.09 -6.63 27.86
N TYR A 70 3.54 -5.59 27.21
CA TYR A 70 3.01 -5.69 25.85
C TYR A 70 4.12 -6.10 24.87
N VAL A 71 5.28 -5.44 24.95
CA VAL A 71 6.43 -5.68 24.07
C VAL A 71 6.91 -7.13 24.19
N VAL A 72 7.08 -7.65 25.40
CA VAL A 72 7.54 -9.04 25.61
C VAL A 72 6.51 -10.06 25.11
N LYS A 73 5.21 -9.83 25.34
CA LYS A 73 4.16 -10.83 25.09
C LYS A 73 3.63 -10.85 23.66
N TYR A 74 3.54 -9.68 23.02
CA TYR A 74 2.77 -9.51 21.77
C TYR A 74 3.62 -9.05 20.59
N THR A 75 4.94 -8.95 20.77
CA THR A 75 5.88 -8.66 19.69
C THR A 75 6.93 -9.75 19.61
N ASN A 76 7.81 -9.65 18.61
CA ASN A 76 8.98 -10.51 18.47
C ASN A 76 10.20 -10.02 19.26
N ALA A 77 10.06 -9.05 20.17
CA ALA A 77 11.16 -8.43 20.93
C ALA A 77 12.10 -9.44 21.61
N SER A 78 11.55 -10.55 22.11
CA SER A 78 12.32 -11.61 22.79
C SER A 78 13.01 -12.57 21.83
N PHE A 79 12.69 -12.57 20.53
CA PHE A 79 13.18 -13.60 19.61
C PHE A 79 14.66 -13.36 19.32
N LEU A 80 15.46 -14.42 19.26
CA LEU A 80 16.88 -14.31 18.97
C LEU A 80 17.13 -14.31 17.47
N ILE A 81 17.87 -13.33 16.97
CA ILE A 81 18.28 -13.22 15.56
C ILE A 81 19.61 -13.95 15.34
N HIS A 82 19.85 -14.42 14.12
CA HIS A 82 21.11 -15.06 13.72
C HIS A 82 22.33 -14.22 14.17
N PRO A 83 23.38 -14.83 14.76
CA PRO A 83 24.53 -14.08 15.28
C PRO A 83 25.24 -13.19 14.26
N ASP A 84 25.26 -13.61 13.00
CA ASP A 84 25.90 -12.89 11.88
C ASP A 84 25.01 -11.79 11.27
N PHE A 85 23.85 -11.50 11.87
CA PHE A 85 23.10 -10.30 11.52
C PHE A 85 23.86 -9.06 11.98
N THR A 86 24.32 -8.26 11.02
CA THR A 86 25.06 -7.03 11.29
C THR A 86 24.49 -5.86 10.51
N PHE A 87 24.85 -4.66 10.96
CA PHE A 87 24.55 -3.41 10.27
C PHE A 87 25.76 -2.48 10.45
N GLU A 88 26.43 -2.16 9.35
CA GLU A 88 27.67 -1.38 9.32
C GLU A 88 27.61 -0.41 8.14
N GLU A 89 28.00 0.85 8.38
CA GLU A 89 28.08 1.90 7.35
C GLU A 89 26.83 2.06 6.44
N GLY A 90 25.63 1.80 6.97
CA GLY A 90 24.39 1.95 6.20
C GLY A 90 23.90 0.66 5.55
N LEU A 91 24.67 -0.42 5.62
CA LEU A 91 24.34 -1.70 4.98
C LEU A 91 24.12 -2.79 6.03
N PHE A 92 23.09 -3.60 5.82
CA PHE A 92 22.90 -4.85 6.57
C PHE A 92 23.83 -5.96 6.04
N SER A 93 24.08 -6.97 6.86
CA SER A 93 24.74 -8.21 6.44
C SER A 93 24.07 -8.81 5.19
N GLY A 94 24.88 -9.31 4.25
CA GLY A 94 24.41 -9.88 2.98
C GLY A 94 24.26 -8.87 1.83
N ALA A 95 24.68 -7.62 2.02
CA ALA A 95 24.69 -6.60 0.96
C ALA A 95 25.60 -6.99 -0.21
N GLN A 96 25.06 -6.88 -1.43
CA GLN A 96 25.76 -7.02 -2.69
C GLN A 96 25.49 -5.75 -3.51
N VAL A 97 26.52 -4.92 -3.66
CA VAL A 97 26.43 -3.65 -4.38
C VAL A 97 26.77 -3.89 -5.85
N GLY A 98 25.80 -3.67 -6.74
CA GLY A 98 25.99 -3.74 -8.18
C GLY A 98 26.77 -2.55 -8.73
N GLU A 99 27.25 -2.67 -9.97
CA GLU A 99 27.97 -1.59 -10.67
C GLU A 99 27.11 -0.34 -10.88
N ASP A 100 25.78 -0.49 -10.92
CA ASP A 100 24.79 0.58 -11.00
C ASP A 100 24.44 1.21 -9.64
N GLY A 101 25.11 0.78 -8.57
CA GLY A 101 24.86 1.21 -7.19
C GLY A 101 23.62 0.57 -6.55
N GLN A 102 22.91 -0.33 -7.23
CA GLN A 102 21.80 -1.05 -6.61
C GLN A 102 22.32 -2.07 -5.60
N VAL A 103 21.70 -2.09 -4.43
CA VAL A 103 22.03 -3.06 -3.39
C VAL A 103 21.01 -4.20 -3.40
N LYS A 104 21.49 -5.42 -3.63
CA LYS A 104 20.73 -6.65 -3.37
C LYS A 104 21.16 -7.22 -2.03
N TYR A 105 20.22 -7.83 -1.31
CA TYR A 105 20.51 -8.44 -0.03
C TYR A 105 20.27 -9.95 -0.08
N ASP A 106 21.27 -10.72 0.32
CA ASP A 106 21.05 -12.04 0.89
C ASP A 106 20.53 -11.87 2.33
N THR A 107 19.39 -12.47 2.61
CA THR A 107 18.67 -12.32 3.89
C THR A 107 18.80 -13.55 4.79
N ALA A 108 19.74 -14.45 4.48
CA ALA A 108 20.00 -15.67 5.27
C ALA A 108 20.30 -15.38 6.74
N THR A 109 21.05 -14.31 7.04
CA THR A 109 21.35 -13.92 8.42
C THR A 109 20.24 -13.10 9.08
N TRP A 110 19.15 -12.77 8.38
CA TRP A 110 18.06 -11.97 8.96
C TRP A 110 17.00 -12.85 9.64
N GLN A 111 17.25 -14.16 9.70
CA GLN A 111 16.34 -15.15 10.25
C GLN A 111 16.48 -15.27 11.78
N TYR A 112 15.44 -15.80 12.41
CA TYR A 112 15.51 -16.18 13.82
C TYR A 112 16.38 -17.41 14.01
N GLN A 113 17.06 -17.48 15.15
CA GLN A 113 17.66 -18.72 15.61
C GLN A 113 16.55 -19.73 15.95
N VAL A 114 16.76 -20.97 15.58
CA VAL A 114 15.89 -22.10 15.94
C VAL A 114 16.64 -23.08 16.84
N ASP A 115 15.91 -23.78 17.71
CA ASP A 115 16.43 -24.91 18.48
C ASP A 115 16.41 -26.21 17.66
N GLU A 116 16.81 -27.33 18.28
CA GLU A 116 16.90 -28.65 17.64
C GLU A 116 15.55 -29.15 17.11
N ASP A 117 14.45 -28.71 17.72
CA ASP A 117 13.08 -29.04 17.33
C ASP A 117 12.52 -28.07 16.28
N GLY A 118 13.30 -27.08 15.86
CA GLY A 118 12.89 -26.05 14.89
C GLY A 118 12.05 -24.93 15.48
N ASN A 119 11.93 -24.82 16.81
CA ASN A 119 11.24 -23.71 17.45
C ASN A 119 12.13 -22.48 17.54
N ILE A 120 11.53 -21.29 17.42
CA ILE A 120 12.28 -20.03 17.53
C ILE A 120 12.79 -19.84 18.97
N LYS A 121 14.11 -19.63 19.12
CA LYS A 121 14.75 -19.29 20.40
C LYS A 121 14.33 -17.90 20.87
N LYS A 122 14.07 -17.76 22.17
CA LYS A 122 13.59 -16.52 22.79
C LYS A 122 14.28 -16.25 24.12
N ASP A 123 14.48 -14.97 24.43
CA ASP A 123 14.83 -14.46 25.75
C ASP A 123 13.75 -13.48 26.24
N PRO A 124 12.79 -13.94 27.07
CA PRO A 124 11.75 -13.08 27.65
C PRO A 124 12.27 -11.98 28.58
N THR A 125 13.53 -12.05 29.05
CA THR A 125 14.14 -11.01 29.89
C THR A 125 14.60 -9.79 29.08
N LEU A 126 14.64 -9.92 27.74
CA LEU A 126 15.14 -8.94 26.80
C LEU A 126 16.60 -8.51 27.06
N GLN A 127 17.42 -9.34 27.73
CA GLN A 127 18.81 -9.02 28.05
C GLN A 127 19.81 -9.62 27.06
N HIS A 128 19.44 -10.69 26.36
CA HIS A 128 20.30 -11.37 25.42
C HIS A 128 20.69 -10.41 24.28
N PRO A 129 21.98 -10.25 23.96
CA PRO A 129 22.44 -9.23 23.00
C PRO A 129 21.90 -9.44 21.58
N GLN A 130 21.53 -10.68 21.23
CA GLN A 130 20.92 -11.04 19.96
C GLN A 130 19.38 -11.06 19.97
N CYS A 131 18.71 -10.70 21.07
CA CYS A 131 17.26 -10.54 21.01
C CYS A 131 16.90 -9.31 20.16
N VAL A 132 15.77 -9.36 19.46
CA VAL A 132 15.29 -8.27 18.59
C VAL A 132 15.31 -6.93 19.33
N PHE A 133 14.92 -6.89 20.61
CA PHE A 133 14.91 -5.66 21.40
C PHE A 133 16.30 -5.04 21.57
N GLN A 134 17.32 -5.81 21.93
CA GLN A 134 18.69 -5.30 22.11
C GLN A 134 19.31 -4.87 20.78
N LEU A 135 19.07 -5.62 19.70
CA LEU A 135 19.51 -5.24 18.36
C LEU A 135 18.83 -3.95 17.89
N MET A 136 17.54 -3.79 18.18
CA MET A 136 16.81 -2.55 17.88
C MET A 136 17.35 -1.37 18.67
N LYS A 137 17.62 -1.55 19.97
CA LYS A 137 18.26 -0.54 20.82
C LYS A 137 19.62 -0.13 20.27
N LYS A 138 20.46 -1.08 19.83
CA LYS A 138 21.75 -0.81 19.17
C LYS A 138 21.56 -0.05 17.85
N HIS A 139 20.62 -0.46 17.01
CA HIS A 139 20.38 0.15 15.71
C HIS A 139 19.97 1.63 15.82
N TYR A 140 19.04 1.93 16.73
CA TYR A 140 18.48 3.27 16.91
C TYR A 140 19.27 4.16 17.89
N ALA A 141 20.31 3.66 18.57
CA ALA A 141 21.16 4.48 19.45
C ALA A 141 21.79 5.69 18.75
N ARG A 142 22.00 5.59 17.42
CA ARG A 142 22.55 6.67 16.57
C ARG A 142 21.57 7.82 16.34
N TYR A 143 20.29 7.64 16.68
CA TYR A 143 19.23 8.62 16.48
C TYR A 143 19.08 9.48 17.74
N THR A 144 20.13 10.25 18.05
CA THR A 144 20.12 11.20 19.18
C THR A 144 19.24 12.41 18.86
N PRO A 145 18.75 13.15 19.87
CA PRO A 145 17.99 14.38 19.65
C PRO A 145 18.68 15.37 18.70
N GLU A 146 20.01 15.49 18.81
CA GLU A 146 20.82 16.38 17.96
C GLU A 146 20.86 15.91 16.51
N MET A 147 21.10 14.60 16.27
CA MET A 147 21.09 14.02 14.93
C MET A 147 19.71 14.20 14.27
N VAL A 148 18.65 13.97 15.04
CA VAL A 148 17.27 14.12 14.58
C VAL A 148 16.96 15.57 14.26
N ALA A 149 17.30 16.51 15.14
CA ALA A 149 17.11 17.94 14.92
C ALA A 149 17.82 18.42 13.65
N GLU A 150 19.11 18.07 13.48
CA GLU A 150 19.90 18.39 12.29
C GLU A 150 19.29 17.78 11.02
N THR A 151 18.93 16.49 11.08
CA THR A 151 18.40 15.77 9.92
C THR A 151 16.99 16.22 9.56
N CYS A 152 16.16 16.55 10.53
CA CYS A 152 14.76 16.90 10.30
C CYS A 152 14.56 18.39 10.10
N GLY A 153 15.54 19.24 10.41
CA GLY A 153 15.42 20.70 10.31
C GLY A 153 14.48 21.30 11.36
N MET A 154 14.52 20.78 12.59
CA MET A 154 13.80 21.27 13.77
C MET A 154 14.78 21.51 14.93
N SER A 155 14.37 22.16 16.01
CA SER A 155 15.20 22.28 17.21
C SER A 155 15.18 20.98 18.03
N VAL A 156 16.19 20.81 18.89
CA VAL A 156 16.26 19.68 19.84
C VAL A 156 15.08 19.74 20.81
N GLU A 157 14.72 20.93 21.27
CA GLU A 157 13.61 21.18 22.18
C GLU A 157 12.27 20.80 21.54
N GLU A 158 12.03 21.20 20.30
CA GLU A 158 10.82 20.83 19.54
C GLU A 158 10.69 19.30 19.42
N PHE A 159 11.79 18.60 19.09
CA PHE A 159 11.79 17.15 19.03
C PHE A 159 11.52 16.52 20.40
N LEU A 160 12.19 16.98 21.46
CA LEU A 160 12.04 16.45 22.81
C LEU A 160 10.63 16.66 23.36
N GLU A 161 9.97 17.77 23.04
CA GLU A 161 8.59 18.03 23.42
C GLU A 161 7.64 17.00 22.79
N VAL A 162 7.80 16.70 21.49
CA VAL A 162 7.03 15.64 20.82
C VAL A 162 7.37 14.27 21.42
N ALA A 163 8.65 13.99 21.65
CA ALA A 163 9.10 12.71 22.18
C ALA A 163 8.51 12.44 23.56
N GLU A 164 8.57 13.42 24.46
CA GLU A 164 7.95 13.33 25.77
C GLU A 164 6.44 13.14 25.69
N LEU A 165 5.75 13.99 24.92
CA LEU A 165 4.30 13.96 24.84
C LEU A 165 3.79 12.65 24.24
N PHE A 166 4.32 12.23 23.09
CA PHE A 166 3.81 11.06 22.38
C PHE A 166 4.18 9.74 23.09
N THR A 167 5.42 9.62 23.59
CA THR A 167 5.85 8.40 24.30
C THR A 167 5.25 8.26 25.70
N SER A 168 4.63 9.31 26.25
CA SER A 168 3.80 9.21 27.46
C SER A 168 2.62 8.22 27.32
N THR A 169 2.29 7.83 26.09
CA THR A 169 1.28 6.81 25.78
C THR A 169 1.78 5.37 25.94
N GLY A 170 3.08 5.16 26.19
CA GLY A 170 3.73 3.86 26.41
C GLY A 170 3.37 3.17 27.73
N ARG A 171 2.10 3.20 28.12
CA ARG A 171 1.55 2.69 29.38
C ARG A 171 0.08 2.26 29.20
N PRO A 172 -0.42 1.27 29.95
CA PRO A 172 -1.70 0.60 29.67
C PRO A 172 -2.96 1.47 29.78
N ASP A 173 -2.92 2.59 30.50
CA ASP A 173 -4.05 3.49 30.73
C ASP A 173 -4.07 4.70 29.77
N LYS A 174 -3.18 4.72 28.78
CA LYS A 174 -3.12 5.73 27.73
C LYS A 174 -3.13 5.09 26.36
N ALA A 175 -3.49 5.87 25.36
CA ALA A 175 -3.48 5.45 23.96
C ALA A 175 -2.92 6.57 23.10
N GLY A 176 -2.00 6.22 22.22
CA GLY A 176 -1.47 7.08 21.17
C GLY A 176 -1.94 6.59 19.80
N ASN A 177 -2.33 7.52 18.93
CA ASN A 177 -2.73 7.21 17.57
C ASN A 177 -1.79 7.91 16.59
N ILE A 178 -1.37 7.20 15.54
CA ILE A 178 -0.66 7.82 14.42
C ILE A 178 -1.59 7.80 13.20
N MET A 179 -1.87 8.98 12.67
CA MET A 179 -2.68 9.19 11.47
C MET A 179 -1.76 9.63 10.34
N TYR A 180 -1.71 8.86 9.26
CA TYR A 180 -0.93 9.21 8.07
C TYR A 180 -1.68 8.85 6.78
N ALA A 181 -1.25 9.42 5.66
CA ALA A 181 -1.74 9.09 4.32
C ALA A 181 -0.55 9.06 3.34
N MET A 182 -0.57 9.81 2.25
CA MET A 182 0.48 9.78 1.23
C MET A 182 1.84 10.34 1.68
N GLY A 183 1.85 11.29 2.63
CA GLY A 183 3.03 12.09 2.96
C GLY A 183 4.28 11.26 3.31
N ILE A 184 4.10 10.16 4.05
CA ILE A 184 5.20 9.29 4.46
C ILE A 184 5.44 8.12 3.50
N THR A 185 4.61 7.92 2.48
CA THR A 185 4.62 6.69 1.67
C THR A 185 5.25 6.87 0.29
N GLN A 186 5.31 8.09 -0.24
CA GLN A 186 5.81 8.36 -1.60
C GLN A 186 7.29 8.73 -1.62
N SER A 187 8.13 7.78 -1.22
CA SER A 187 9.59 7.86 -1.39
C SER A 187 10.16 6.47 -1.64
N SER A 188 11.44 6.39 -2.04
CA SER A 188 12.14 5.11 -2.21
C SER A 188 12.19 4.26 -0.93
N HIS A 189 11.94 4.86 0.23
CA HIS A 189 11.91 4.22 1.54
C HIS A 189 10.55 4.37 2.25
N GLY A 190 9.46 4.67 1.52
CA GLY A 190 8.14 4.89 2.12
C GLY A 190 7.64 3.70 2.94
N SER A 191 7.90 2.47 2.48
CA SER A 191 7.60 1.26 3.25
C SER A 191 8.33 1.20 4.59
N GLN A 192 9.56 1.75 4.67
CA GLN A 192 10.33 1.82 5.90
C GLN A 192 9.78 2.89 6.86
N ASN A 193 9.28 4.02 6.33
CA ASN A 193 8.57 5.02 7.15
C ASN A 193 7.35 4.38 7.83
N VAL A 194 6.55 3.62 7.08
CA VAL A 194 5.37 2.91 7.60
C VAL A 194 5.78 1.83 8.61
N ARG A 195 6.87 1.09 8.36
CA ARG A 195 7.41 0.15 9.36
C ARG A 195 7.79 0.85 10.66
N ALA A 196 8.46 2.00 10.59
CA ALA A 196 8.86 2.74 11.78
C ALA A 196 7.65 3.24 12.59
N VAL A 197 6.57 3.69 11.93
CA VAL A 197 5.28 4.01 12.58
C VAL A 197 4.72 2.80 13.32
N ALA A 198 4.69 1.63 12.67
CA ALA A 198 4.17 0.41 13.27
C ALA A 198 5.04 -0.05 14.47
N MET A 199 6.36 -0.02 14.32
CA MET A 199 7.31 -0.38 15.37
C MET A 199 7.18 0.52 16.60
N LEU A 200 7.06 1.84 16.39
CA LEU A 200 6.83 2.78 17.48
C LEU A 200 5.51 2.48 18.21
N GLN A 201 4.43 2.23 17.47
CA GLN A 201 3.13 1.89 18.08
C GLN A 201 3.15 0.54 18.83
N LEU A 202 3.94 -0.43 18.36
CA LEU A 202 4.15 -1.70 19.08
C LEU A 202 4.96 -1.50 20.36
N LEU A 203 6.02 -0.69 20.33
CA LEU A 203 6.80 -0.33 21.53
C LEU A 203 5.91 0.32 22.59
N LEU A 204 5.03 1.22 22.17
CA LEU A 204 4.13 1.94 23.08
C LEU A 204 2.90 1.13 23.49
N GLY A 205 2.70 -0.08 22.93
CA GLY A 205 1.53 -0.91 23.23
C GLY A 205 0.21 -0.35 22.72
N ASN A 206 0.27 0.49 21.68
CA ASN A 206 -0.89 1.20 21.13
C ASN A 206 -1.67 0.40 20.09
N ILE A 207 -1.21 -0.78 19.67
CA ILE A 207 -1.92 -1.59 18.65
C ILE A 207 -3.03 -2.42 19.29
N GLY A 208 -4.21 -2.43 18.67
CA GLY A 208 -5.34 -3.27 19.09
C GLY A 208 -6.22 -2.67 20.21
N ILE A 209 -5.97 -1.43 20.64
CA ILE A 209 -6.73 -0.76 21.70
C ILE A 209 -7.57 0.42 21.16
N PRO A 210 -8.73 0.73 21.79
CA PRO A 210 -9.50 1.93 21.45
C PRO A 210 -8.70 3.22 21.64
N GLY A 211 -8.75 4.11 20.66
CA GLY A 211 -7.96 5.36 20.65
C GLY A 211 -6.49 5.18 20.28
N GLY A 212 -6.00 3.94 20.16
CA GLY A 212 -4.66 3.61 19.69
C GLY A 212 -4.63 3.31 18.19
N GLY A 213 -3.59 2.62 17.74
CA GLY A 213 -3.49 2.02 16.41
C GLY A 213 -2.75 2.87 15.38
N VAL A 214 -2.66 2.33 14.18
CA VAL A 214 -2.08 3.00 13.01
C VAL A 214 -3.20 3.29 12.03
N ASN A 215 -3.64 4.54 12.01
CA ASN A 215 -4.70 5.00 11.11
C ASN A 215 -4.08 5.47 9.79
N ALA A 216 -3.76 4.50 8.93
CA ALA A 216 -3.43 4.75 7.54
C ALA A 216 -4.70 5.19 6.79
N HIS A 217 -4.89 6.50 6.64
CA HIS A 217 -6.02 7.07 5.93
C HIS A 217 -5.91 6.81 4.44
N ARG A 218 -6.91 6.10 3.91
CA ARG A 218 -7.08 5.85 2.48
C ARG A 218 -7.55 7.14 1.79
N GLY A 219 -7.16 7.33 0.53
CA GLY A 219 -7.51 8.50 -0.28
C GLY A 219 -8.93 8.41 -0.84
N GLU A 220 -9.05 7.85 -2.05
CA GLU A 220 -10.29 7.62 -2.79
C GLU A 220 -11.36 6.89 -1.97
N SER A 221 -12.62 7.15 -2.30
CA SER A 221 -13.80 6.61 -1.58
C SER A 221 -13.82 5.08 -1.46
N ASN A 222 -13.24 4.38 -2.44
CA ASN A 222 -13.22 2.93 -2.53
C ASN A 222 -11.84 2.34 -2.81
N VAL A 223 -10.72 3.06 -2.58
CA VAL A 223 -9.38 2.47 -2.81
C VAL A 223 -9.12 1.25 -1.93
N GLN A 224 -9.75 1.18 -0.75
CA GLN A 224 -9.72 -0.03 0.07
C GLN A 224 -10.40 -1.18 -0.69
N GLY A 225 -11.62 -0.99 -1.20
CA GLY A 225 -12.36 -2.02 -1.92
C GLY A 225 -11.72 -2.41 -3.25
N SER A 226 -11.18 -1.46 -4.02
CA SER A 226 -10.46 -1.78 -5.26
C SER A 226 -9.16 -2.54 -4.97
N THR A 227 -8.48 -2.27 -3.85
CA THR A 227 -7.34 -3.07 -3.39
C THR A 227 -7.80 -4.47 -2.93
N ASP A 228 -8.89 -4.56 -2.17
CA ASP A 228 -9.49 -5.84 -1.73
C ASP A 228 -9.85 -6.73 -2.93
N MET A 229 -10.33 -6.11 -4.01
CA MET A 229 -10.70 -6.74 -5.28
C MET A 229 -9.55 -6.79 -6.29
N ALA A 230 -8.32 -6.49 -5.85
CA ALA A 230 -7.08 -6.61 -6.61
C ALA A 230 -7.06 -5.88 -7.96
N MET A 231 -7.45 -4.60 -7.98
CA MET A 231 -7.13 -3.66 -9.07
C MET A 231 -5.64 -3.25 -9.03
N LEU A 232 -4.76 -4.24 -8.91
CA LEU A 232 -3.29 -4.14 -8.84
C LEU A 232 -2.69 -5.33 -9.58
N TRP A 233 -1.59 -5.12 -10.27
CA TRP A 233 -0.98 -6.13 -11.16
C TRP A 233 -0.45 -7.37 -10.43
N ASN A 234 -0.13 -7.27 -9.14
CA ASN A 234 0.59 -8.30 -8.39
C ASN A 234 -0.28 -9.14 -7.44
N ASN A 235 -1.60 -8.92 -7.40
CA ASN A 235 -2.51 -9.61 -6.49
C ASN A 235 -3.76 -10.15 -7.22
N LEU A 236 -4.43 -11.09 -6.56
CA LEU A 236 -5.77 -11.58 -6.84
C LEU A 236 -6.72 -11.13 -5.71
N PRO A 237 -8.05 -11.11 -5.93
CA PRO A 237 -9.01 -10.73 -4.90
C PRO A 237 -8.79 -11.44 -3.57
N GLY A 238 -8.94 -10.71 -2.46
CA GLY A 238 -8.65 -11.24 -1.13
C GLY A 238 -7.16 -11.31 -0.79
N TYR A 239 -6.32 -10.47 -1.43
CA TYR A 239 -4.89 -10.32 -1.16
C TYR A 239 -4.04 -11.56 -1.43
N MET A 240 -4.53 -12.49 -2.25
CA MET A 240 -3.70 -13.62 -2.68
C MET A 240 -2.66 -13.12 -3.69
N PRO A 241 -1.37 -13.48 -3.58
CA PRO A 241 -0.38 -13.02 -4.55
C PRO A 241 -0.68 -13.61 -5.94
N MET A 242 -0.48 -12.80 -6.98
CA MET A 242 -0.60 -13.26 -8.36
C MET A 242 0.41 -14.40 -8.62
N PRO A 243 0.02 -15.49 -9.31
CA PRO A 243 0.97 -16.53 -9.67
C PRO A 243 2.04 -16.01 -10.63
N THR A 244 3.25 -16.55 -10.52
CA THR A 244 4.35 -16.26 -11.45
C THR A 244 4.55 -17.48 -12.32
N ALA A 245 4.88 -17.29 -13.60
CA ALA A 245 5.06 -18.42 -14.52
C ALA A 245 6.21 -19.33 -14.07
N ALA A 246 7.28 -18.75 -13.51
CA ALA A 246 8.46 -19.47 -13.07
C ALA A 246 8.24 -20.32 -11.81
N GLN A 247 7.54 -19.79 -10.79
CA GLN A 247 7.42 -20.47 -9.50
C GLN A 247 6.10 -21.24 -9.36
N HIS A 248 5.06 -20.83 -10.10
CA HIS A 248 3.71 -21.33 -9.92
C HIS A 248 3.10 -21.86 -11.25
N PRO A 249 3.78 -22.78 -11.97
CA PRO A 249 3.26 -23.31 -13.23
C PRO A 249 1.96 -24.10 -13.06
N THR A 250 1.76 -24.74 -11.89
CA THR A 250 0.56 -25.51 -11.56
C THR A 250 -0.08 -25.01 -10.26
N LEU A 251 -1.34 -25.40 -10.00
CA LEU A 251 -2.03 -25.07 -8.77
C LEU A 251 -1.29 -25.67 -7.55
N ALA A 252 -0.77 -26.88 -7.67
CA ALA A 252 0.01 -27.53 -6.62
C ALA A 252 1.28 -26.73 -6.27
N ALA A 253 2.02 -26.23 -7.27
CA ALA A 253 3.19 -25.38 -7.06
C ALA A 253 2.81 -24.06 -6.37
N TYR A 254 1.70 -23.44 -6.78
CA TYR A 254 1.16 -22.26 -6.08
C TYR A 254 0.83 -22.57 -4.61
N GLN A 255 0.16 -23.68 -4.33
CA GLN A 255 -0.23 -24.05 -2.98
C GLN A 255 0.98 -24.40 -2.10
N ALA A 256 2.06 -24.94 -2.67
CA ALA A 256 3.29 -25.24 -1.96
C ALA A 256 3.97 -24.00 -1.36
N SER A 257 3.76 -22.81 -1.93
CA SER A 257 4.28 -21.54 -1.37
C SER A 257 3.43 -20.97 -0.22
N THR A 258 2.44 -21.73 0.28
CA THR A 258 1.53 -21.25 1.32
C THR A 258 2.26 -21.10 2.65
N PRO A 259 2.07 -19.97 3.37
CA PRO A 259 2.62 -19.81 4.72
C PRO A 259 2.23 -20.97 5.63
N LYS A 260 3.19 -21.50 6.39
CA LYS A 260 3.02 -22.69 7.25
C LYS A 260 2.25 -22.40 8.54
N SER A 261 2.00 -21.14 8.88
CA SER A 261 1.34 -20.72 10.12
C SER A 261 0.42 -19.53 9.92
N GLY A 262 -0.40 -19.24 10.94
CA GLY A 262 -1.39 -18.18 10.89
C GLY A 262 -2.60 -18.52 10.01
N TYR A 263 -3.46 -17.53 9.78
CA TYR A 263 -4.72 -17.74 9.05
C TYR A 263 -4.50 -18.02 7.56
N TRP A 264 -3.35 -17.59 7.01
CA TRP A 264 -2.95 -17.81 5.62
C TRP A 264 -2.68 -19.27 5.25
N THR A 265 -2.57 -20.17 6.22
CA THR A 265 -2.58 -21.63 5.98
C THR A 265 -3.82 -22.09 5.20
N ASN A 266 -4.90 -21.31 5.23
CA ASN A 266 -6.13 -21.56 4.46
C ASN A 266 -6.08 -21.08 3.00
N ARG A 267 -4.97 -20.51 2.51
CA ARG A 267 -4.85 -20.00 1.14
C ARG A 267 -5.28 -20.98 0.05
N PRO A 268 -4.99 -22.30 0.14
CA PRO A 268 -5.50 -23.27 -0.83
C PRO A 268 -7.03 -23.26 -0.96
N LYS A 269 -7.76 -23.08 0.15
CA LYS A 269 -9.23 -22.99 0.15
C LYS A 269 -9.72 -21.74 -0.57
N PHE A 270 -9.06 -20.61 -0.30
CA PHE A 270 -9.39 -19.32 -0.91
C PHE A 270 -9.16 -19.34 -2.42
N MET A 271 -8.02 -19.89 -2.86
CA MET A 271 -7.69 -20.01 -4.28
C MET A 271 -8.74 -20.86 -5.00
N VAL A 272 -9.01 -22.09 -4.56
CA VAL A 272 -10.01 -22.95 -5.20
C VAL A 272 -11.40 -22.28 -5.23
N SER A 273 -11.81 -21.63 -4.14
CA SER A 273 -13.10 -20.91 -4.10
C SER A 273 -13.17 -19.78 -5.11
N LEU A 274 -12.07 -19.03 -5.31
CA LEU A 274 -11.99 -17.95 -6.29
C LEU A 274 -12.06 -18.50 -7.73
N LEU A 275 -11.31 -19.55 -8.05
CA LEU A 275 -11.35 -20.16 -9.38
C LEU A 275 -12.76 -20.71 -9.70
N LYS A 276 -13.41 -21.35 -8.72
CA LYS A 276 -14.81 -21.80 -8.84
C LYS A 276 -15.79 -20.62 -9.03
N ALA A 277 -15.53 -19.47 -8.39
CA ALA A 277 -16.37 -18.30 -8.57
C ALA A 277 -16.27 -17.71 -9.99
N TRP A 278 -15.12 -17.82 -10.65
CA TRP A 278 -14.92 -17.33 -12.01
C TRP A 278 -15.38 -18.29 -13.10
N TRP A 279 -15.10 -19.58 -12.96
CA TRP A 279 -15.37 -20.56 -14.03
C TRP A 279 -16.44 -21.60 -13.69
N GLY A 280 -17.05 -21.52 -12.51
CA GLY A 280 -18.21 -22.33 -12.14
C GLY A 280 -17.96 -23.82 -12.31
N ASP A 281 -18.79 -24.47 -13.13
CA ASP A 281 -18.73 -25.91 -13.41
C ASP A 281 -17.50 -26.32 -14.24
N HIS A 282 -16.87 -25.39 -14.96
CA HIS A 282 -15.66 -25.66 -15.74
C HIS A 282 -14.41 -25.78 -14.86
N ALA A 283 -14.43 -25.25 -13.63
CA ALA A 283 -13.35 -25.44 -12.67
C ALA A 283 -13.56 -26.75 -11.90
N THR A 284 -12.91 -27.83 -12.33
CA THR A 284 -13.01 -29.17 -11.72
C THR A 284 -11.67 -29.62 -11.15
N ALA A 285 -11.66 -30.67 -10.34
CA ALA A 285 -10.40 -31.17 -9.76
C ALA A 285 -9.46 -31.72 -10.85
N GLU A 286 -10.02 -32.25 -11.94
CA GLU A 286 -9.29 -32.88 -13.04
C GLU A 286 -8.50 -31.86 -13.89
N ASN A 287 -8.88 -30.58 -13.88
CA ASN A 287 -8.21 -29.51 -14.62
C ASN A 287 -7.61 -28.42 -13.72
N ASP A 288 -7.21 -28.79 -12.49
CA ASP A 288 -6.67 -27.87 -11.49
C ASP A 288 -7.59 -26.65 -11.26
N PHE A 289 -8.90 -26.87 -11.30
CA PHE A 289 -9.93 -25.85 -11.16
C PHE A 289 -9.78 -24.72 -12.17
N ALA A 290 -9.38 -25.01 -13.41
CA ALA A 290 -9.12 -24.03 -14.45
C ALA A 290 -8.01 -23.02 -14.10
N TYR A 291 -7.08 -23.37 -13.20
CA TYR A 291 -5.97 -22.51 -12.81
C TYR A 291 -5.12 -22.02 -14.00
N ASP A 292 -5.02 -22.82 -15.06
CA ASP A 292 -4.27 -22.44 -16.26
C ASP A 292 -4.93 -21.36 -17.12
N TYR A 293 -6.18 -21.01 -16.83
CA TYR A 293 -6.84 -19.85 -17.43
C TYR A 293 -6.34 -18.53 -16.84
N LEU A 294 -5.70 -18.56 -15.66
CA LEU A 294 -5.11 -17.35 -15.07
C LEU A 294 -3.85 -16.94 -15.81
N PRO A 295 -3.70 -15.63 -16.15
CA PRO A 295 -2.41 -15.11 -16.55
C PRO A 295 -1.41 -15.28 -15.41
N LYS A 296 -0.14 -15.50 -15.73
CA LYS A 296 0.93 -15.66 -14.75
C LYS A 296 2.00 -14.59 -15.02
N LEU A 297 2.54 -13.99 -13.97
CA LEU A 297 3.54 -12.93 -14.10
C LEU A 297 4.83 -13.44 -14.74
N ASP A 298 5.40 -12.61 -15.62
CA ASP A 298 6.59 -12.88 -16.43
C ASP A 298 7.87 -12.29 -15.82
N SER A 299 7.88 -12.08 -14.50
CA SER A 299 8.94 -11.45 -13.70
C SER A 299 9.22 -9.97 -13.98
N ARG A 300 8.53 -9.33 -14.93
CA ARG A 300 8.62 -7.88 -15.16
C ARG A 300 7.75 -7.10 -14.17
N ASP A 301 8.15 -5.87 -13.89
CA ASP A 301 7.30 -4.91 -13.17
C ASP A 301 6.24 -4.36 -14.14
N HIS A 302 4.98 -4.46 -13.73
CA HIS A 302 3.82 -3.91 -14.45
C HIS A 302 3.12 -2.83 -13.61
N SER A 303 3.88 -2.14 -12.76
CA SER A 303 3.45 -0.94 -12.06
C SER A 303 3.21 0.23 -13.02
N HIS A 304 2.53 1.28 -12.54
CA HIS A 304 2.22 2.49 -13.31
C HIS A 304 3.43 3.02 -14.09
N MET A 305 4.57 3.23 -13.41
CA MET A 305 5.76 3.79 -14.06
C MET A 305 6.30 2.85 -15.16
N SER A 306 6.34 1.54 -14.90
CA SER A 306 6.82 0.55 -15.87
C SER A 306 5.90 0.44 -17.09
N ILE A 307 4.58 0.50 -16.90
CA ILE A 307 3.60 0.52 -17.99
C ILE A 307 3.81 1.75 -18.87
N PHE A 308 3.95 2.94 -18.29
CA PHE A 308 4.16 4.16 -19.07
C PHE A 308 5.53 4.21 -19.75
N GLU A 309 6.55 3.56 -19.17
CA GLU A 309 7.84 3.38 -19.84
C GLU A 309 7.75 2.44 -21.04
N ALA A 310 7.05 1.31 -20.91
CA ALA A 310 6.80 0.38 -22.01
C ALA A 310 5.97 1.05 -23.13
N MET A 311 4.96 1.83 -22.75
CA MET A 311 4.16 2.64 -23.67
C MET A 311 5.02 3.68 -24.41
N GLY A 312 5.92 4.36 -23.69
CA GLY A 312 6.90 5.29 -24.28
C GLY A 312 7.84 4.63 -25.29
N ARG A 313 8.12 3.32 -25.14
CA ARG A 313 8.90 2.51 -26.08
C ARG A 313 8.06 1.91 -27.23
N GLY A 314 6.75 2.16 -27.27
CA GLY A 314 5.85 1.62 -28.29
C GLY A 314 5.54 0.12 -28.13
N GLU A 315 5.73 -0.44 -26.94
CA GLU A 315 5.50 -1.86 -26.66
C GLU A 315 4.03 -2.19 -26.39
N LEU A 316 3.21 -1.19 -26.10
CA LEU A 316 1.80 -1.35 -25.76
C LEU A 316 0.90 -0.85 -26.89
N LYS A 317 -0.10 -1.66 -27.22
CA LYS A 317 -1.04 -1.39 -28.32
C LYS A 317 -2.23 -0.55 -27.90
N GLY A 318 -2.71 -0.75 -26.69
CA GLY A 318 -3.81 0.03 -26.17
C GLY A 318 -3.85 0.10 -24.66
N LEU A 319 -4.71 0.98 -24.17
CA LEU A 319 -4.90 1.27 -22.76
C LEU A 319 -6.38 1.45 -22.44
N PHE A 320 -6.80 0.91 -21.30
CA PHE A 320 -8.04 1.30 -20.63
C PHE A 320 -7.70 2.29 -19.51
N ALA A 321 -8.12 3.55 -19.66
CA ALA A 321 -8.11 4.55 -18.60
C ALA A 321 -9.49 4.59 -17.95
N TRP A 322 -9.71 3.71 -16.97
CA TRP A 322 -11.02 3.51 -16.35
C TRP A 322 -11.11 4.26 -15.02
N GLY A 323 -11.80 5.41 -15.02
CA GLY A 323 -11.91 6.29 -13.85
C GLY A 323 -10.57 6.82 -13.35
N GLN A 324 -9.58 6.97 -14.24
CA GLN A 324 -8.25 7.48 -13.93
C GLN A 324 -7.80 8.49 -14.98
N ASN A 325 -7.16 9.57 -14.52
CA ASN A 325 -6.65 10.64 -15.36
C ASN A 325 -5.12 10.70 -15.34
N PHE A 326 -4.48 9.83 -16.12
CA PHE A 326 -3.02 9.69 -16.18
C PHE A 326 -2.29 10.95 -16.68
N ALA A 327 -2.89 11.68 -17.63
CA ALA A 327 -2.33 12.93 -18.16
C ALA A 327 -2.22 14.09 -17.14
N VAL A 328 -2.65 13.85 -15.89
CA VAL A 328 -2.54 14.75 -14.74
C VAL A 328 -1.95 14.05 -13.52
N GLY A 329 -2.41 12.83 -13.20
CA GLY A 329 -2.07 12.13 -11.96
C GLY A 329 -0.68 11.46 -11.96
N GLY A 330 -0.07 11.30 -13.13
CA GLY A 330 1.24 10.69 -13.27
C GLY A 330 2.42 11.52 -12.74
N PRO A 331 3.52 10.89 -12.29
CA PRO A 331 4.68 11.62 -11.75
C PRO A 331 5.42 12.50 -12.78
N ASN A 332 5.27 12.23 -14.09
CA ASN A 332 5.84 13.07 -15.16
C ASN A 332 4.82 13.22 -16.30
N VAL A 333 3.95 14.22 -16.17
CA VAL A 333 2.83 14.46 -17.10
C VAL A 333 3.27 14.67 -18.55
N THR A 334 4.44 15.26 -18.80
CA THR A 334 4.96 15.43 -20.17
C THR A 334 5.30 14.09 -20.79
N LYS A 335 6.05 13.25 -20.07
CA LYS A 335 6.42 11.89 -20.54
C LYS A 335 5.17 11.03 -20.75
N GLU A 336 4.20 11.10 -19.84
CA GLU A 336 2.99 10.30 -19.94
C GLU A 336 2.09 10.71 -21.12
N ARG A 337 1.91 12.02 -21.35
CA ARG A 337 1.17 12.51 -22.52
C ARG A 337 1.83 12.06 -23.82
N SER A 338 3.16 12.16 -23.91
CA SER A 338 3.91 11.67 -25.08
C SER A 338 3.78 10.15 -25.25
N ALA A 339 3.79 9.38 -24.16
CA ALA A 339 3.60 7.94 -24.22
C ALA A 339 2.21 7.55 -24.75
N LEU A 340 1.15 8.26 -24.35
CA LEU A 340 -0.21 8.01 -24.85
C LEU A 340 -0.31 8.11 -26.39
N ALA A 341 0.50 8.98 -27.02
CA ALA A 341 0.52 9.15 -28.48
C ALA A 341 1.10 7.94 -29.23
N ASN A 342 1.77 7.01 -28.53
CA ASN A 342 2.31 5.79 -29.12
C ASN A 342 1.31 4.63 -29.15
N LEU A 343 0.13 4.78 -28.55
CA LEU A 343 -0.91 3.75 -28.55
C LEU A 343 -1.60 3.69 -29.92
N ASP A 344 -2.02 2.49 -30.33
CA ASP A 344 -2.93 2.31 -31.46
C ASP A 344 -4.34 2.76 -31.06
N TRP A 345 -4.79 2.43 -29.84
CA TRP A 345 -6.10 2.83 -29.30
C TRP A 345 -6.08 3.14 -27.79
N LEU A 346 -7.00 4.01 -27.36
CA LEU A 346 -7.22 4.40 -25.96
C LEU A 346 -8.72 4.38 -25.67
N VAL A 347 -9.13 3.64 -24.64
CA VAL A 347 -10.49 3.68 -24.11
C VAL A 347 -10.49 4.41 -22.78
N VAL A 348 -11.27 5.48 -22.67
CA VAL A 348 -11.48 6.24 -21.44
C VAL A 348 -12.91 6.05 -20.97
N VAL A 349 -13.07 5.64 -19.71
CA VAL A 349 -14.39 5.53 -19.06
C VAL A 349 -14.40 6.53 -17.91
N ASP A 350 -15.15 7.61 -18.05
CA ASP A 350 -15.14 8.72 -17.09
C ASP A 350 -16.46 9.51 -17.11
N LEU A 351 -16.68 10.36 -16.11
CA LEU A 351 -17.84 11.23 -15.99
C LEU A 351 -17.77 12.42 -16.96
N PHE A 352 -16.56 12.88 -17.28
CA PHE A 352 -16.29 14.05 -18.10
C PHE A 352 -15.24 13.77 -19.18
N GLU A 353 -15.13 14.65 -20.18
CA GLU A 353 -13.90 14.69 -20.98
C GLU A 353 -12.74 15.08 -20.05
N THR A 354 -11.76 14.20 -19.92
CA THR A 354 -10.55 14.41 -19.11
C THR A 354 -9.35 14.77 -19.97
N GLU A 355 -8.28 15.29 -19.38
CA GLU A 355 -7.00 15.52 -20.07
C GLU A 355 -6.43 14.22 -20.66
N THR A 356 -6.76 13.06 -20.10
CA THR A 356 -6.39 11.76 -20.66
C THR A 356 -7.21 11.45 -21.92
N ALA A 357 -8.52 11.68 -21.92
CA ALA A 357 -9.35 11.53 -23.13
C ALA A 357 -8.99 12.54 -24.23
N ALA A 358 -8.63 13.75 -23.83
CA ALA A 358 -8.28 14.87 -24.69
C ALA A 358 -6.78 15.02 -24.94
N PHE A 359 -5.95 14.02 -24.60
CA PHE A 359 -4.49 14.19 -24.56
C PHE A 359 -3.92 14.66 -25.91
N TRP A 360 -4.50 14.18 -27.01
CA TRP A 360 -4.10 14.44 -28.40
C TRP A 360 -4.25 15.91 -28.84
N LYS A 361 -5.10 16.68 -28.16
CA LYS A 361 -5.25 18.15 -28.34
C LYS A 361 -4.70 18.94 -27.15
N GLY A 362 -3.93 18.29 -26.27
CA GLY A 362 -3.34 18.89 -25.08
C GLY A 362 -2.16 19.82 -25.39
N PRO A 363 -1.64 20.53 -24.37
CA PRO A 363 -0.48 21.41 -24.53
C PRO A 363 0.73 20.70 -25.15
N GLY A 364 1.27 21.25 -26.23
CA GLY A 364 2.43 20.70 -26.94
C GLY A 364 2.12 19.57 -27.91
N MET A 365 0.84 19.23 -28.13
CA MET A 365 0.42 18.20 -29.07
C MET A 365 -0.10 18.79 -30.38
N ASN A 366 0.19 18.12 -31.48
CA ASN A 366 -0.42 18.38 -32.79
C ASN A 366 -1.32 17.19 -33.16
N PRO A 367 -2.66 17.35 -33.19
CA PRO A 367 -3.58 16.28 -33.54
C PRO A 367 -3.27 15.58 -34.87
N ALA A 368 -2.70 16.29 -35.85
CA ALA A 368 -2.37 15.72 -37.16
C ALA A 368 -1.25 14.67 -37.11
N ASP A 369 -0.42 14.69 -36.07
CA ASP A 369 0.72 13.77 -35.91
C ASP A 369 0.38 12.55 -35.05
N ILE A 370 -0.78 12.56 -34.36
CA ILE A 370 -1.18 11.54 -33.40
C ILE A 370 -2.19 10.59 -34.06
N ARG A 371 -1.86 9.30 -34.03
CA ARG A 371 -2.64 8.25 -34.69
C ARG A 371 -3.54 7.44 -33.74
N THR A 372 -3.40 7.66 -32.44
CA THR A 372 -4.18 6.94 -31.43
C THR A 372 -5.67 7.18 -31.62
N GLU A 373 -6.42 6.10 -31.82
CA GLU A 373 -7.88 6.15 -31.82
C GLU A 373 -8.40 6.24 -30.39
N VAL A 374 -9.20 7.26 -30.07
CA VAL A 374 -9.69 7.49 -28.69
C VAL A 374 -11.20 7.29 -28.60
N PHE A 375 -11.61 6.41 -27.69
CA PHE A 375 -12.99 6.19 -27.31
C PHE A 375 -13.24 6.78 -25.92
N LEU A 376 -14.14 7.75 -25.80
CA LEU A 376 -14.62 8.25 -24.52
C LEU A 376 -16.03 7.70 -24.26
N LEU A 377 -16.15 6.87 -23.23
CA LEU A 377 -17.40 6.23 -22.82
C LEU A 377 -17.92 6.92 -21.55
N PRO A 378 -19.10 7.56 -21.58
CA PRO A 378 -19.62 8.31 -20.45
C PRO A 378 -20.09 7.38 -19.31
N ALA A 379 -19.46 7.49 -18.15
CA ALA A 379 -19.79 6.71 -16.96
C ALA A 379 -20.89 7.38 -16.13
N ALA A 380 -21.69 6.57 -15.44
CA ALA A 380 -22.65 7.03 -14.46
C ALA A 380 -21.95 7.45 -13.15
N ALA A 381 -22.38 8.56 -12.56
CA ALA A 381 -21.91 9.06 -11.29
C ALA A 381 -22.30 8.15 -10.12
N SER A 382 -21.72 8.41 -8.95
CA SER A 382 -21.89 7.56 -7.75
C SER A 382 -23.34 7.43 -7.27
N TYR A 383 -24.15 8.47 -7.43
CA TYR A 383 -25.56 8.52 -7.01
C TYR A 383 -26.54 8.09 -8.12
N GLU A 384 -26.04 7.81 -9.32
CA GLU A 384 -26.81 7.32 -10.48
C GLU A 384 -26.82 5.78 -10.57
N LYS A 385 -26.17 5.12 -9.60
CA LYS A 385 -26.04 3.67 -9.51
C LYS A 385 -26.08 3.17 -8.07
N CYS A 386 -26.34 1.87 -7.91
CA CYS A 386 -26.30 1.19 -6.63
C CYS A 386 -25.03 0.34 -6.48
N GLY A 387 -24.68 -0.06 -5.25
CA GLY A 387 -23.57 -0.97 -4.99
C GLY A 387 -22.87 -0.64 -3.68
N THR A 388 -21.67 -1.20 -3.50
CA THR A 388 -20.91 -1.04 -2.26
C THR A 388 -19.62 -0.25 -2.45
N VAL A 389 -19.24 0.52 -1.43
CA VAL A 389 -17.89 1.06 -1.29
C VAL A 389 -17.31 0.73 0.08
N THR A 390 -16.02 0.43 0.13
CA THR A 390 -15.28 0.10 1.36
C THR A 390 -14.48 1.31 1.81
N ASN A 391 -14.82 1.87 2.98
CA ASN A 391 -14.12 3.05 3.50
C ASN A 391 -12.76 2.72 4.15
N SER A 392 -12.04 3.75 4.61
CA SER A 392 -10.73 3.59 5.28
C SER A 392 -10.75 2.74 6.56
N GLY A 393 -11.92 2.59 7.20
CA GLY A 393 -12.14 1.73 8.37
C GLY A 393 -12.55 0.30 8.01
N ARG A 394 -12.52 -0.06 6.72
CA ARG A 394 -12.94 -1.35 6.15
C ARG A 394 -14.45 -1.61 6.23
N TRP A 395 -15.27 -0.56 6.37
CA TRP A 395 -16.73 -0.72 6.35
C TRP A 395 -17.19 -0.81 4.91
N ILE A 396 -17.77 -1.96 4.54
CA ILE A 396 -18.44 -2.18 3.27
C ILE A 396 -19.84 -1.60 3.40
N GLN A 397 -20.11 -0.49 2.69
CA GLN A 397 -21.35 0.27 2.82
C GLN A 397 -22.10 0.23 1.50
N TRP A 398 -23.34 -0.25 1.55
CA TRP A 398 -24.27 -0.19 0.42
C TRP A 398 -24.77 1.24 0.20
N ARG A 399 -25.01 1.59 -1.06
CA ARG A 399 -25.72 2.80 -1.48
C ARG A 399 -26.73 2.45 -2.57
N ASP A 400 -27.88 3.12 -2.52
CA ASP A 400 -28.93 2.99 -3.51
C ASP A 400 -28.81 4.06 -4.60
N LYS A 401 -29.35 3.73 -5.78
CA LYS A 401 -29.49 4.66 -6.89
C LYS A 401 -30.50 5.74 -6.52
N ALA A 402 -30.10 7.01 -6.63
CA ALA A 402 -30.96 8.14 -6.30
C ALA A 402 -31.67 8.73 -7.53
N VAL A 403 -31.01 8.75 -8.70
CA VAL A 403 -31.54 9.26 -9.96
C VAL A 403 -31.06 8.40 -11.13
N GLU A 404 -31.70 8.56 -12.30
CA GLU A 404 -31.25 7.92 -13.54
C GLU A 404 -29.94 8.56 -14.06
N PRO A 405 -29.05 7.78 -14.70
CA PRO A 405 -27.85 8.32 -15.34
C PRO A 405 -28.16 9.45 -16.31
N MET A 406 -27.35 10.51 -16.28
CA MET A 406 -27.51 11.65 -17.18
C MET A 406 -27.24 11.27 -18.65
N GLY A 407 -28.16 11.63 -19.55
CA GLY A 407 -28.00 11.39 -20.99
C GLY A 407 -27.83 9.91 -21.32
N ASP A 408 -26.77 9.60 -22.06
CA ASP A 408 -26.40 8.23 -22.44
C ASP A 408 -25.35 7.59 -21.53
N SER A 409 -25.07 8.19 -20.37
CA SER A 409 -24.16 7.61 -19.38
C SER A 409 -24.64 6.23 -18.93
N ARG A 410 -23.69 5.35 -18.60
CA ARG A 410 -23.97 3.97 -18.15
C ARG A 410 -23.12 3.61 -16.94
N ASP A 411 -23.63 2.70 -16.13
CA ASP A 411 -22.89 2.08 -15.03
C ASP A 411 -21.60 1.40 -15.56
N ASP A 412 -20.49 1.50 -14.82
CA ASP A 412 -19.22 0.86 -15.19
C ASP A 412 -19.37 -0.65 -15.43
N LEU A 413 -20.15 -1.34 -14.58
CA LEU A 413 -20.42 -2.77 -14.74
C LEU A 413 -21.19 -3.06 -16.01
N TRP A 414 -22.14 -2.18 -16.39
CA TRP A 414 -22.85 -2.32 -17.66
C TRP A 414 -21.88 -2.17 -18.83
N ILE A 415 -20.98 -1.17 -18.79
CA ILE A 415 -19.99 -0.94 -19.86
C ILE A 415 -19.07 -2.17 -19.99
N ALA A 416 -18.51 -2.65 -18.87
CA ALA A 416 -17.66 -3.84 -18.84
C ALA A 416 -18.38 -5.09 -19.36
N ASP A 417 -19.61 -5.33 -18.91
CA ASP A 417 -20.44 -6.46 -19.34
C ASP A 417 -20.71 -6.44 -20.85
N ARG A 418 -21.03 -5.27 -21.42
CA ARG A 418 -21.27 -5.14 -22.87
C ARG A 418 -20.00 -5.36 -23.68
N LEU A 419 -18.88 -4.79 -23.25
CA LEU A 419 -17.58 -5.00 -23.90
C LEU A 419 -17.20 -6.49 -23.89
N TYR A 420 -17.30 -7.15 -22.74
CA TYR A 420 -16.96 -8.57 -22.61
C TYR A 420 -17.90 -9.46 -23.44
N LYS A 421 -19.22 -9.21 -23.42
CA LYS A 421 -20.17 -9.97 -24.23
C LYS A 421 -19.90 -9.84 -25.73
N LYS A 422 -19.52 -8.64 -26.20
CA LYS A 422 -19.15 -8.46 -27.60
C LYS A 422 -17.86 -9.19 -27.95
N LEU A 423 -16.86 -9.15 -27.07
CA LEU A 423 -15.63 -9.93 -27.24
C LEU A 423 -15.92 -11.44 -27.32
N ARG A 424 -16.75 -11.96 -26.41
CA ARG A 424 -17.14 -13.38 -26.40
C ARG A 424 -17.90 -13.78 -27.66
N GLU A 425 -18.80 -12.92 -28.16
CA GLU A 425 -19.49 -13.13 -29.44
C GLU A 425 -18.47 -13.27 -30.58
N LEU A 426 -17.50 -12.36 -30.69
CA LEU A 426 -16.46 -12.42 -31.71
C LEU A 426 -15.61 -13.69 -31.61
N TYR A 427 -15.21 -14.09 -30.38
CA TYR A 427 -14.51 -15.36 -30.18
C TYR A 427 -15.34 -16.58 -30.63
N ALA A 428 -16.67 -16.53 -30.47
CA ALA A 428 -17.56 -17.61 -30.87
C ALA A 428 -17.80 -17.66 -32.39
N THR A 429 -17.87 -16.50 -33.05
CA THR A 429 -18.23 -16.41 -34.48
C THR A 429 -17.02 -16.36 -35.42
N GLU A 430 -15.93 -15.72 -34.98
CA GLU A 430 -14.72 -15.49 -35.78
C GLU A 430 -13.53 -16.32 -35.28
N GLY A 431 -13.65 -16.96 -34.12
CA GLY A 431 -12.57 -17.69 -33.45
C GLY A 431 -11.64 -16.78 -32.66
N GLY A 432 -10.69 -17.37 -31.96
CA GLY A 432 -9.70 -16.63 -31.18
C GLY A 432 -8.60 -17.54 -30.64
N VAL A 433 -7.49 -16.94 -30.24
CA VAL A 433 -6.39 -17.69 -29.59
C VAL A 433 -6.82 -18.03 -28.18
N PHE A 434 -6.73 -19.32 -27.82
CA PHE A 434 -7.06 -19.83 -26.48
C PHE A 434 -8.47 -19.41 -26.00
N PRO A 435 -9.54 -19.90 -26.66
CA PRO A 435 -10.91 -19.44 -26.44
C PRO A 435 -11.54 -19.97 -25.13
N ASP A 436 -11.05 -21.08 -24.59
CA ASP A 436 -11.58 -21.77 -23.42
C ASP A 436 -11.88 -20.88 -22.19
N PRO A 437 -11.02 -19.94 -21.75
CA PRO A 437 -11.34 -19.04 -20.64
C PRO A 437 -12.42 -18.00 -20.95
N ILE A 438 -12.81 -17.83 -22.22
CA ILE A 438 -13.74 -16.79 -22.69
C ILE A 438 -15.11 -17.38 -23.06
N LEU A 439 -15.15 -18.59 -23.62
CA LEU A 439 -16.35 -19.18 -24.22
C LEU A 439 -17.28 -19.91 -23.25
#